data_AF-A0A395RU15-F1
#
_entry.id   AF-A0A395RU15-F1
#
_cell.length_a   1.000
_cell.length_b   1.000
_cell.length_c   1.000
_cell.angle_alpha   90.00
_cell.angle_beta   90.00
_cell.angle_gamma   90.00
#
_symmetry.space_group_name_H-M   'P 1'
#
loop_
_entity.id
_entity.type
_entity.pdbx_description
1 polymer ?
#
loop_
_entity_poly.entity_id
_entity_poly.type
_entity_poly.pdbx_seq_one_letter_code
_entity_poly.pdbx_strand_id
1 'polypeptide(L)'
;MANQESIWMYSPSFPLAIVGTVVYGIIFLVLAYQTLIKYRAWFFIVVVVGSAVEVAAYNLRIHSVLNQSEITPFVMTLTYTVLAPVLIAAGNYLLISRLILAVLPSSRHRVLKIPGRHLTPIFVTCDVIAFLIQGSGSGVASSDNWQGEMERIGVKILIAGLAFQVFAFSLFLCVFRRFHVLAGRTAVDNAPKGWQKVVLSVYISSILIMIRCIFRVVEFAGGRNSYAFNHEWLFWVFESLPMIGAIGIFCIYHPSRYLGSHGARHKAARSENSVELAVCQK
;
A
#
# COMPACT_ATOMS: atom_id res chain seq x y z
N MET A 1 2.87 12.37 -33.45
CA MET A 1 1.55 13.00 -33.61
C MET A 1 0.55 12.01 -33.03
N ALA A 2 -0.04 12.31 -31.87
CA ALA A 2 -1.06 11.44 -31.29
C ALA A 2 -2.29 11.48 -32.21
N ASN A 3 -2.74 10.32 -32.70
CA ASN A 3 -3.98 10.20 -33.45
C ASN A 3 -5.13 10.77 -32.60
N GLN A 4 -6.06 11.48 -33.23
CA GLN A 4 -7.19 12.17 -32.60
C GLN A 4 -8.20 11.25 -31.88
N GLU A 5 -7.91 9.96 -31.75
CA GLU A 5 -8.73 8.95 -31.06
C GLU A 5 -8.04 8.32 -29.83
N SER A 6 -6.81 8.74 -29.47
CA SER A 6 -6.12 8.21 -28.29
C SER A 6 -6.57 8.88 -27.00
N ILE A 7 -6.94 8.08 -25.99
CA ILE A 7 -7.28 8.55 -24.64
C ILE A 7 -6.03 8.95 -23.84
N TRP A 8 -4.87 8.42 -24.20
CA TRP A 8 -3.60 8.74 -23.56
C TRP A 8 -3.15 10.17 -23.91
N MET A 9 -2.73 10.91 -22.89
CA MET A 9 -2.20 12.28 -23.02
C MET A 9 -0.76 12.32 -23.55
N TYR A 10 -0.09 11.16 -23.60
CA TYR A 10 1.28 10.97 -24.11
C TYR A 10 1.33 9.70 -24.96
N SER A 11 2.42 9.48 -25.71
CA SER A 11 2.65 8.21 -26.42
C SER A 11 3.19 7.15 -25.45
N PRO A 12 2.39 6.16 -25.02
CA PRO A 12 2.85 5.21 -24.02
C PRO A 12 3.79 4.17 -24.63
N SER A 13 4.83 3.79 -23.88
CA SER A 13 5.84 2.86 -24.36
C SER A 13 5.48 1.40 -24.08
N PHE A 14 5.19 0.68 -25.16
CA PHE A 14 4.94 -0.76 -25.13
C PHE A 14 6.10 -1.58 -24.51
N PRO A 15 7.39 -1.30 -24.82
CA PRO A 15 8.49 -2.05 -24.22
C PRO A 15 8.59 -1.87 -22.71
N LEU A 16 8.37 -0.65 -22.18
CA LEU A 16 8.43 -0.42 -20.73
C LEU A 16 7.27 -1.13 -20.02
N ALA A 17 6.07 -1.17 -20.61
CA ALA A 17 4.94 -1.91 -20.06
C ALA A 17 5.23 -3.42 -19.92
N ILE A 18 5.94 -4.01 -20.89
CA ILE A 18 6.43 -5.41 -20.82
C ILE A 18 7.46 -5.56 -19.70
N VAL A 19 8.47 -4.68 -19.65
CA VAL A 19 9.50 -4.74 -18.60
C VAL A 19 8.88 -4.64 -17.22
N GLY A 20 7.93 -3.70 -17.02
CA GLY A 20 7.17 -3.57 -15.78
C GLY A 20 6.46 -4.87 -15.40
N THR A 21 5.71 -5.45 -16.35
CA THR A 21 5.00 -6.74 -16.12
C THR A 21 5.94 -7.86 -15.71
N VAL A 22 7.10 -7.99 -16.38
CA VAL A 22 8.10 -9.03 -16.06
C VAL A 22 8.69 -8.80 -14.67
N VAL A 23 9.09 -7.57 -14.34
CA VAL A 23 9.71 -7.25 -13.04
C VAL A 23 8.73 -7.49 -11.89
N TYR A 24 7.49 -6.98 -11.99
CA TYR A 24 6.45 -7.25 -11.00
C TYR A 24 6.08 -8.73 -10.94
N GLY A 25 6.08 -9.43 -12.08
CA GLY A 25 5.84 -10.87 -12.16
C GLY A 25 6.86 -11.66 -11.37
N ILE A 26 8.15 -11.36 -11.54
CA ILE A 26 9.25 -11.99 -10.77
C ILE A 26 9.08 -11.73 -9.28
N ILE A 27 8.83 -10.47 -8.89
CA ILE A 27 8.64 -10.09 -7.48
C ILE A 27 7.43 -10.82 -6.88
N PHE A 28 6.30 -10.85 -7.59
CA PHE A 28 5.10 -11.58 -7.20
C PHE A 28 5.38 -13.07 -7.00
N LEU A 29 6.03 -13.74 -7.97
CA LEU A 29 6.34 -15.16 -7.87
C LEU A 29 7.25 -15.47 -6.67
N VAL A 30 8.29 -14.67 -6.47
CA VAL A 30 9.20 -14.79 -5.32
C VAL A 30 8.44 -14.59 -4.01
N LEU A 31 7.63 -13.54 -3.91
CA LEU A 31 6.85 -13.25 -2.71
C LEU A 31 5.80 -14.32 -2.43
N ALA A 32 5.09 -14.79 -3.45
CA ALA A 32 4.08 -15.84 -3.37
C ALA A 32 4.72 -17.16 -2.92
N TYR A 33 5.85 -17.57 -3.51
CA TYR A 33 6.58 -18.75 -3.11
C TYR A 33 7.03 -18.67 -1.63
N GLN A 34 7.61 -17.53 -1.23
CA GLN A 34 8.04 -17.33 0.15
C GLN A 34 6.86 -17.37 1.13
N THR A 35 5.77 -16.67 0.81
CA THR A 35 4.61 -16.51 1.69
C THR A 35 3.80 -17.80 1.79
N LEU A 36 3.45 -18.42 0.67
CA LEU A 36 2.51 -19.54 0.61
C LEU A 36 3.18 -20.89 0.86
N ILE A 37 4.36 -21.12 0.27
CA ILE A 37 5.00 -22.43 0.26
C ILE A 37 6.06 -22.53 1.35
N LYS A 38 7.07 -21.64 1.31
CA LYS A 38 8.25 -21.74 2.19
C LYS A 38 7.94 -21.44 3.66
N TYR A 39 7.29 -20.31 3.93
CA TYR A 39 7.05 -19.84 5.30
C TYR A 39 5.62 -20.00 5.79
N ARG A 40 4.69 -20.42 4.91
CA ARG A 40 3.25 -20.59 5.19
C ARG A 40 2.67 -19.45 6.03
N ALA A 41 2.95 -18.22 5.62
CA ALA A 41 2.65 -16.98 6.32
C ALA A 41 1.29 -16.42 5.88
N TRP A 42 0.19 -17.13 6.18
CA TRP A 42 -1.16 -16.78 5.75
C TRP A 42 -1.60 -15.36 6.11
N PHE A 43 -1.07 -14.81 7.21
CA PHE A 43 -1.36 -13.44 7.62
C PHE A 43 -0.83 -12.38 6.63
N PHE A 44 0.14 -12.74 5.79
CA PHE A 44 0.78 -11.82 4.84
C PHE A 44 0.22 -11.96 3.42
N ILE A 45 -0.86 -12.73 3.26
CA ILE A 45 -1.51 -12.97 1.96
C ILE A 45 -1.98 -11.67 1.29
N VAL A 46 -2.35 -10.65 2.07
CA VAL A 46 -2.78 -9.35 1.53
C VAL A 46 -1.70 -8.69 0.66
N VAL A 47 -0.42 -8.87 1.00
CA VAL A 47 0.69 -8.32 0.21
C VAL A 47 0.91 -9.14 -1.06
N VAL A 48 0.70 -10.46 -1.00
CA VAL A 48 0.73 -11.32 -2.19
C VAL A 48 -0.39 -10.92 -3.16
N VAL A 49 -1.61 -10.71 -2.67
CA VAL A 49 -2.73 -10.22 -3.48
C VAL A 49 -2.42 -8.84 -4.04
N GLY A 50 -1.87 -7.92 -3.23
CA GLY A 50 -1.43 -6.61 -3.70
C GLY A 50 -0.40 -6.68 -4.84
N SER A 51 0.58 -7.57 -4.72
CA SER A 51 1.56 -7.78 -5.80
C SER A 51 0.96 -8.44 -7.05
N ALA A 52 -0.07 -9.29 -6.90
CA ALA A 52 -0.81 -9.83 -8.04
C ALA A 52 -1.61 -8.74 -8.76
N VAL A 53 -2.21 -7.81 -8.00
CA VAL A 53 -2.92 -6.65 -8.53
C VAL A 53 -1.97 -5.73 -9.32
N GLU A 54 -0.72 -5.52 -8.86
CA GLU A 54 0.29 -4.80 -9.67
C GLU A 54 0.54 -5.52 -11.00
N VAL A 55 0.80 -6.83 -10.99
CA VAL A 55 1.02 -7.60 -12.22
C VAL A 55 -0.17 -7.45 -13.16
N ALA A 56 -1.40 -7.55 -12.65
CA ALA A 56 -2.61 -7.33 -13.44
C ALA A 56 -2.67 -5.89 -14.00
N ALA A 57 -2.30 -4.87 -13.21
CA ALA A 57 -2.25 -3.48 -13.66
C ALA A 57 -1.35 -3.28 -14.88
N TYR A 58 -0.13 -3.85 -14.86
CA TYR A 58 0.79 -3.72 -15.99
C TYR A 58 0.39 -4.57 -17.20
N ASN A 59 -0.24 -5.73 -16.99
CA ASN A 59 -0.85 -6.49 -18.10
C ASN A 59 -1.99 -5.70 -18.77
N LEU A 60 -2.86 -5.06 -17.97
CA LEU A 60 -3.89 -4.17 -18.47
C LEU A 60 -3.29 -2.96 -19.19
N ARG A 61 -2.16 -2.43 -18.68
CA ARG A 61 -1.41 -1.36 -19.35
C ARG A 61 -0.93 -1.80 -20.73
N ILE A 62 -0.35 -2.99 -20.87
CA ILE A 62 0.06 -3.54 -22.18
C ILE A 62 -1.13 -3.55 -23.15
N HIS A 63 -2.29 -4.05 -22.68
CA HIS A 63 -3.50 -4.09 -23.50
C HIS A 63 -4.01 -2.69 -23.87
N SER A 64 -3.94 -1.73 -22.94
CA SER A 64 -4.34 -0.33 -23.16
C SER A 64 -3.38 0.43 -24.09
N VAL A 65 -2.09 0.06 -24.13
CA VAL A 65 -1.12 0.63 -25.07
C VAL A 65 -1.38 0.15 -26.51
N LEU A 66 -1.86 -1.08 -26.68
CA LEU A 66 -2.24 -1.62 -27.99
C LEU A 66 -3.60 -1.09 -28.47
N ASN A 67 -4.54 -0.84 -27.55
CA ASN A 67 -5.89 -0.36 -27.83
C ASN A 67 -6.13 1.03 -27.23
N GLN A 68 -5.50 2.06 -27.79
CA GLN A 68 -5.48 3.42 -27.22
C GLN A 68 -6.81 4.17 -27.30
N SER A 69 -7.75 3.69 -28.13
CA SER A 69 -9.10 4.24 -28.29
C SER A 69 -10.11 3.71 -27.27
N GLU A 70 -9.76 2.66 -26.51
CA GLU A 70 -10.66 2.01 -25.57
C GLU A 70 -10.53 2.58 -24.15
N ILE A 71 -11.63 3.11 -23.60
CA ILE A 71 -11.68 3.72 -22.25
C ILE A 71 -11.53 2.66 -21.16
N THR A 72 -12.13 1.49 -21.34
CA THR A 72 -12.17 0.47 -20.30
C THR A 72 -10.78 -0.04 -19.90
N PRO A 73 -9.88 -0.45 -20.82
CA PRO A 73 -8.52 -0.87 -20.45
C PRO A 73 -7.69 0.23 -19.76
N PHE A 74 -7.88 1.47 -20.17
CA PHE A 74 -7.21 2.63 -19.58
C PHE A 74 -7.66 2.86 -18.13
N VAL A 75 -8.97 2.92 -17.89
CA VAL A 75 -9.56 3.11 -16.55
C VAL A 75 -9.21 1.93 -15.62
N MET A 76 -9.21 0.71 -16.15
CA MET A 76 -8.81 -0.49 -15.39
C MET A 76 -7.35 -0.44 -14.97
N THR A 77 -6.45 0.00 -15.86
CA THR A 77 -5.03 0.21 -15.54
C THR A 77 -4.86 1.20 -14.39
N LEU A 78 -5.54 2.35 -14.46
CA LEU A 78 -5.50 3.37 -13.41
C LEU A 78 -6.02 2.82 -12.08
N THR A 79 -7.17 2.15 -12.11
CA THR A 79 -7.84 1.61 -10.92
C THR A 79 -6.96 0.58 -10.20
N TYR A 80 -6.38 -0.36 -10.95
CA TYR A 80 -5.51 -1.40 -10.37
C TYR A 80 -4.20 -0.81 -9.82
N THR A 81 -3.62 0.16 -10.52
CA THR A 81 -2.42 0.87 -10.05
C THR A 81 -2.70 1.64 -8.74
N VAL A 82 -3.90 2.17 -8.56
CA VAL A 82 -4.30 2.85 -7.31
C VAL A 82 -4.58 1.85 -6.19
N LEU A 83 -5.16 0.68 -6.51
CA LEU A 83 -5.55 -0.34 -5.53
C LEU A 83 -4.35 -1.09 -4.91
N ALA A 84 -3.35 -1.46 -5.71
CA ALA A 84 -2.21 -2.25 -5.24
C ALA A 84 -1.52 -1.69 -3.97
N PRO A 85 -1.10 -0.41 -3.91
CA PRO A 85 -0.46 0.18 -2.73
C PRO A 85 -1.33 0.18 -1.48
N VAL A 86 -2.65 0.24 -1.59
CA VAL A 86 -3.57 0.11 -0.45
C VAL A 86 -3.42 -1.29 0.18
N LEU A 87 -3.29 -2.32 -0.64
CA LEU A 87 -3.07 -3.70 -0.17
C LEU A 87 -1.67 -3.89 0.43
N ILE A 88 -0.64 -3.25 -0.14
CA ILE A 88 0.72 -3.29 0.43
C ILE A 88 0.76 -2.52 1.77
N ALA A 89 0.08 -1.38 1.88
CA ALA A 89 -0.06 -0.61 3.11
C ALA A 89 -0.81 -1.41 4.20
N ALA A 90 -1.87 -2.12 3.84
CA ALA A 90 -2.55 -3.05 4.74
C ALA A 90 -1.59 -4.12 5.32
N GLY A 91 -0.65 -4.60 4.50
CA GLY A 91 0.46 -5.45 4.94
C GLY A 91 1.34 -4.79 6.00
N ASN A 92 1.74 -3.53 5.78
CA ASN A 92 2.50 -2.74 6.76
C ASN A 92 1.77 -2.59 8.09
N TYR A 93 0.46 -2.33 8.04
CA TYR A 93 -0.36 -2.21 9.24
C TYR A 93 -0.44 -3.52 10.02
N LEU A 94 -0.58 -4.65 9.32
CA LEU A 94 -0.57 -5.98 9.94
C LEU A 94 0.77 -6.28 10.61
N LEU A 95 1.88 -5.91 9.96
CA LEU A 95 3.23 -6.13 10.51
C LEU A 95 3.44 -5.33 11.78
N ILE A 96 3.02 -4.07 11.82
CA ILE A 96 3.15 -3.25 13.04
C ILE A 96 2.25 -3.77 14.15
N SER A 97 1.01 -4.17 13.83
CA SER A 97 0.13 -4.80 14.83
C SER A 97 0.79 -6.02 15.46
N ARG A 98 1.42 -6.89 14.66
CA ARG A 98 2.16 -8.05 15.15
C ARG A 98 3.43 -7.69 15.91
N LEU A 99 4.18 -6.69 15.44
CA LEU A 99 5.38 -6.20 16.11
C LEU A 99 5.07 -5.62 17.50
N ILE A 100 3.99 -4.84 17.62
CA ILE A 100 3.52 -4.31 18.91
C ILE A 100 3.26 -5.46 19.89
N LEU A 101 2.52 -6.48 19.44
CA LEU A 101 2.15 -7.62 20.28
C LEU A 101 3.34 -8.53 20.62
N ALA A 102 4.35 -8.59 19.75
CA ALA A 102 5.51 -9.47 19.93
C ALA A 102 6.69 -8.82 20.68
N VAL A 103 6.84 -7.50 20.59
CA VAL A 103 8.03 -6.78 21.11
C VAL A 103 7.72 -6.01 22.39
N LEU A 104 6.51 -5.48 22.57
CA LEU A 104 6.18 -4.72 23.79
C LEU A 104 5.60 -5.62 24.88
N PRO A 105 5.82 -5.26 26.16
CA PRO A 105 5.13 -5.90 27.28
C PRO A 105 3.63 -5.64 27.22
N SER A 106 2.84 -6.56 27.75
CA SER A 106 1.36 -6.51 27.69
C SER A 106 0.76 -5.24 28.31
N SER A 107 1.43 -4.65 29.30
CA SER A 107 1.04 -3.35 29.89
C SER A 107 1.16 -2.17 28.92
N ARG A 108 1.88 -2.33 27.81
CA ARG A 108 2.14 -1.28 26.80
C ARG A 108 1.72 -1.67 25.39
N HIS A 109 0.86 -2.68 25.23
CA HIS A 109 0.25 -3.02 23.93
C HIS A 109 -0.66 -1.92 23.36
N ARG A 110 -0.99 -0.91 24.17
CA ARG A 110 -1.68 0.30 23.75
C ARG A 110 -0.68 1.36 23.30
N VAL A 111 -0.50 1.51 21.99
CA VAL A 111 0.23 2.64 21.41
C VAL A 111 -0.78 3.76 21.15
N LEU A 112 -0.55 4.96 21.70
CA LEU A 112 -1.52 6.08 21.62
C LEU A 112 -2.92 5.77 22.20
N LYS A 113 -3.00 5.00 23.29
CA LYS A 113 -4.26 4.52 23.91
C LYS A 113 -5.08 3.54 23.03
N ILE A 114 -4.65 3.24 21.81
CA ILE A 114 -5.30 2.28 20.91
C ILE A 114 -4.60 0.91 21.05
N PRO A 115 -5.33 -0.19 21.30
CA PRO A 115 -4.74 -1.52 21.29
C PRO A 115 -4.17 -1.85 19.90
N GLY A 116 -2.96 -2.41 19.84
CA GLY A 116 -2.28 -2.72 18.57
C GLY A 116 -3.11 -3.56 17.59
N ARG A 117 -4.05 -4.38 18.08
CA ARG A 117 -4.99 -5.17 17.27
C ARG A 117 -5.98 -4.35 16.44
N HIS A 118 -6.32 -3.13 16.88
CA HIS A 118 -7.28 -2.26 16.19
C HIS A 118 -6.61 -1.30 15.21
N LEU A 119 -5.28 -1.13 15.25
CA LEU A 119 -4.58 -0.25 14.32
C LEU A 119 -4.79 -0.68 12.86
N THR A 120 -4.63 -1.97 12.57
CA THR A 120 -4.83 -2.49 11.20
C THR A 120 -6.24 -2.21 10.66
N PRO A 121 -7.34 -2.64 11.30
CA PRO A 121 -8.67 -2.41 10.73
C PRO A 121 -9.01 -0.91 10.63
N ILE A 122 -8.54 -0.06 11.54
CA ILE A 122 -8.78 1.40 11.46
C ILE A 122 -8.14 1.97 10.18
N PHE A 123 -6.84 1.74 9.97
CA PHE A 123 -6.15 2.31 8.82
C PHE A 123 -6.57 1.67 7.49
N VAL A 124 -6.87 0.37 7.47
CA VAL A 124 -7.45 -0.27 6.27
C VAL A 124 -8.80 0.36 5.91
N THR A 125 -9.67 0.62 6.89
CA THR A 125 -10.95 1.28 6.62
C THR A 125 -10.75 2.70 6.09
N CYS A 126 -9.80 3.46 6.62
CA CYS A 126 -9.44 4.77 6.06
C CYS A 126 -9.01 4.66 4.60
N ASP A 127 -8.15 3.70 4.25
CA ASP A 127 -7.69 3.52 2.88
C ASP A 127 -8.81 3.05 1.94
N VAL A 128 -9.72 2.20 2.39
CA VAL A 128 -10.91 1.80 1.61
C VAL A 128 -11.81 2.99 1.33
N ILE A 129 -12.08 3.83 2.33
CA ILE A 129 -12.85 5.06 2.14
C ILE A 129 -12.14 5.99 1.15
N ALA A 130 -10.83 6.19 1.30
CA ALA A 130 -10.04 7.01 0.39
C ALA A 130 -10.08 6.48 -1.05
N PHE A 131 -9.98 5.16 -1.22
CA PHE A 131 -10.04 4.49 -2.52
C PHE A 131 -11.42 4.66 -3.17
N LEU A 132 -12.51 4.53 -2.41
CA LEU A 132 -13.86 4.75 -2.93
C LEU A 132 -14.10 6.20 -3.36
N ILE A 133 -13.57 7.18 -2.61
CA ILE A 133 -13.61 8.59 -2.99
C ILE A 133 -12.82 8.83 -4.28
N GLN A 134 -11.63 8.24 -4.43
CA GLN A 134 -10.83 8.35 -5.64
C GLN A 134 -11.50 7.70 -6.85
N GLY A 135 -12.09 6.52 -6.65
CA GLY A 135 -12.82 5.79 -7.69
C GLY A 135 -14.05 6.56 -8.16
N SER A 136 -14.83 7.13 -7.24
CA SER A 136 -15.98 7.97 -7.60
C SER A 136 -15.56 9.26 -8.30
N GLY A 137 -14.51 9.93 -7.80
CA GLY A 137 -13.93 11.10 -8.45
C GLY A 137 -13.43 10.81 -9.86
N SER A 138 -12.74 9.69 -10.06
CA SER A 138 -12.26 9.24 -11.37
C SER A 138 -13.42 8.92 -12.32
N GLY A 139 -14.46 8.24 -11.83
CA GLY A 139 -15.66 7.93 -12.60
C GLY A 139 -16.38 9.18 -13.09
N VAL A 140 -16.63 10.13 -12.17
CA VAL A 140 -17.22 11.44 -12.51
C VAL A 140 -16.32 12.22 -13.46
N ALA A 141 -15.00 12.18 -13.26
CA ALA A 141 -14.09 12.90 -14.14
C ALA A 141 -14.10 12.35 -15.58
N SER A 142 -14.33 11.04 -15.73
CA SER A 142 -14.35 10.36 -17.02
C SER A 142 -15.68 10.41 -17.78
N SER A 143 -16.77 10.87 -17.15
CA SER A 143 -18.13 10.73 -17.72
C SER A 143 -18.33 11.51 -19.02
N ASP A 144 -17.66 12.67 -19.16
CA ASP A 144 -17.72 13.52 -20.35
C ASP A 144 -16.39 13.50 -21.12
N ASN A 145 -15.81 12.32 -21.33
CA ASN A 145 -14.51 12.14 -22.01
C ASN A 145 -13.39 13.01 -21.39
N TRP A 146 -13.42 13.17 -20.06
CA TRP A 146 -12.49 14.05 -19.34
C TRP A 146 -12.53 15.51 -19.82
N GLN A 147 -13.71 16.06 -20.13
CA GLN A 147 -13.86 17.46 -20.50
C GLN A 147 -14.97 18.15 -19.71
N GLY A 148 -14.90 19.48 -19.61
CA GLY A 148 -15.96 20.31 -19.06
C GLY A 148 -16.04 20.34 -17.53
N GLU A 149 -17.23 20.58 -17.01
CA GLU A 149 -17.47 20.79 -15.59
C GLU A 149 -17.35 19.49 -14.77
N MET A 150 -17.83 18.37 -15.31
CA MET A 150 -17.78 17.06 -14.65
C MET A 150 -16.34 16.61 -14.39
N GLU A 151 -15.42 16.84 -15.34
CA GLU A 151 -13.99 16.62 -15.14
C GLU A 151 -13.46 17.38 -13.92
N ARG A 152 -13.73 18.69 -13.85
CA ARG A 152 -13.24 19.55 -12.75
C ARG A 152 -13.78 19.11 -11.39
N ILE A 153 -15.05 18.70 -11.34
CA ILE A 153 -15.67 18.19 -10.12
C ILE A 153 -15.05 16.85 -9.73
N GLY A 154 -14.96 15.91 -10.68
CA GLY A 154 -14.39 14.58 -10.45
C GLY A 154 -12.94 14.63 -9.99
N VAL A 155 -12.10 15.46 -10.63
CA VAL A 155 -10.70 15.67 -10.23
C VAL A 155 -10.59 16.23 -8.81
N LYS A 156 -11.45 17.17 -8.40
CA LYS A 156 -11.48 17.67 -7.02
C LYS A 156 -11.84 16.58 -6.01
N ILE A 157 -12.83 15.75 -6.32
CA ILE A 157 -13.22 14.60 -5.48
C ILE A 157 -12.04 13.62 -5.37
N LEU A 158 -11.39 13.32 -6.49
CA LEU A 158 -10.23 12.44 -6.55
C LEU A 158 -9.07 12.96 -5.67
N ILE A 159 -8.73 14.24 -5.80
CA ILE A 159 -7.69 14.90 -4.98
C ILE A 159 -8.06 14.85 -3.49
N ALA A 160 -9.34 15.06 -3.14
CA ALA A 160 -9.78 14.97 -1.75
C ALA A 160 -9.55 13.57 -1.16
N GLY A 161 -9.83 12.51 -1.93
CA GLY A 161 -9.53 11.13 -1.53
C GLY A 161 -8.03 10.87 -1.36
N LEU A 162 -7.20 11.34 -2.30
CA LEU A 162 -5.74 11.24 -2.20
C LEU A 162 -5.17 12.00 -0.99
N ALA A 163 -5.66 13.20 -0.72
CA ALA A 163 -5.24 14.02 0.42
C ALA A 163 -5.62 13.34 1.75
N PHE A 164 -6.83 12.78 1.83
CA PHE A 164 -7.26 12.00 2.99
C PHE A 164 -6.38 10.75 3.20
N GLN A 165 -6.01 10.06 2.12
CA GLN A 165 -5.08 8.92 2.17
C GLN A 165 -3.70 9.32 2.70
N VAL A 166 -3.10 10.40 2.16
CA VAL A 166 -1.80 10.91 2.63
C VAL A 166 -1.86 11.30 4.11
N PHE A 167 -2.95 11.95 4.54
CA PHE A 167 -3.16 12.30 5.95
C PHE A 167 -3.24 11.06 6.84
N ALA A 168 -4.10 10.09 6.50
CA ALA A 168 -4.26 8.85 7.24
C ALA A 168 -2.94 8.06 7.32
N PHE A 169 -2.21 7.96 6.21
CA PHE A 169 -0.93 7.27 6.15
C PHE A 169 0.17 7.99 6.95
N SER A 170 0.13 9.33 7.01
CA SER A 170 1.03 10.13 7.84
C SER A 170 0.79 9.89 9.33
N LEU A 171 -0.48 9.79 9.75
CA LEU A 171 -0.82 9.40 11.13
C LEU A 171 -0.29 8.00 11.47
N PHE A 172 -0.39 7.06 10.53
CA PHE A 172 0.19 5.74 10.69
C PHE A 172 1.72 5.79 10.88
N LEU A 173 2.46 6.59 10.10
CA LEU A 173 3.90 6.78 10.29
C LEU A 173 4.23 7.34 11.68
N CYS A 174 3.42 8.26 12.20
CA CYS A 174 3.57 8.78 13.57
C CYS A 174 3.37 7.68 14.62
N VAL A 175 2.34 6.83 14.46
CA VAL A 175 2.11 5.66 15.33
C VAL A 175 3.30 4.71 15.26
N PHE A 176 3.81 4.44 14.06
CA PHE A 176 4.93 3.53 13.85
C PHE A 176 6.23 4.06 14.47
N ARG A 177 6.51 5.36 14.31
CA ARG A 177 7.64 6.03 14.96
C ARG A 177 7.54 5.93 16.47
N ARG A 178 6.36 6.17 17.05
CA ARG A 178 6.14 6.02 18.48
C ARG A 178 6.38 4.59 18.95
N PHE A 179 5.89 3.60 18.20
CA PHE A 179 6.18 2.19 18.48
C PHE A 179 7.70 1.93 18.47
N HIS A 180 8.43 2.42 17.47
CA HIS A 180 9.88 2.19 17.35
C HIS A 180 10.65 2.76 18.55
N VAL A 181 10.35 4.01 18.94
CA VAL A 181 10.98 4.65 20.12
C VAL A 181 10.67 3.87 21.41
N LEU A 182 9.43 3.40 21.55
CA LEU A 182 9.01 2.64 22.73
C LEU A 182 9.67 1.26 22.77
N ALA A 183 9.72 0.56 21.63
CA ALA A 183 10.40 -0.73 21.49
C ALA A 183 11.89 -0.62 21.84
N GLY A 184 12.56 0.47 21.47
CA GLY A 184 13.97 0.69 21.83
C GLY A 184 14.22 0.83 23.34
N ARG A 185 13.20 1.18 24.13
CA ARG A 185 13.32 1.39 25.59
C ARG A 185 12.75 0.25 26.42
N THR A 186 11.75 -0.46 25.89
CA THR A 186 10.97 -1.43 26.66
C THR A 186 10.73 -2.74 25.89
N ALA A 187 11.59 -3.09 24.93
CA ALA A 187 11.53 -4.40 24.31
C ALA A 187 11.65 -5.48 25.38
N VAL A 188 10.79 -6.50 25.30
CA VAL A 188 10.88 -7.66 26.18
C VAL A 188 12.14 -8.48 25.86
N ASP A 189 12.77 -9.09 26.87
CA ASP A 189 14.01 -9.87 26.69
C ASP A 189 13.84 -11.05 25.72
N ASN A 190 12.62 -11.57 25.62
CA ASN A 190 12.23 -12.65 24.71
C ASN A 190 11.77 -12.16 23.32
N ALA A 191 12.07 -10.91 22.94
CA ALA A 191 11.67 -10.36 21.65
C ALA A 191 12.29 -11.19 20.49
N PRO A 192 11.56 -11.41 19.38
CA PRO A 192 12.06 -12.24 18.29
C PRO A 192 13.38 -11.71 17.70
N LYS A 193 14.40 -12.57 17.63
CA LYS A 193 15.71 -12.22 17.05
C LYS A 193 15.51 -11.79 15.59
N GLY A 194 15.67 -10.49 15.31
CA GLY A 194 15.50 -9.90 13.98
C GLY A 194 14.25 -9.02 13.79
N TRP A 195 13.50 -8.71 14.85
CA TRP A 195 12.37 -7.76 14.79
C TRP A 195 12.77 -6.39 14.19
N GLN A 196 14.00 -5.94 14.44
CA GLN A 196 14.56 -4.71 13.87
C GLN A 196 14.64 -4.74 12.33
N LYS A 197 14.92 -5.90 11.73
CA LYS A 197 14.94 -6.05 10.25
C LYS A 197 13.53 -5.90 9.68
N VAL A 198 12.52 -6.41 10.38
CA VAL A 198 11.12 -6.22 9.98
C VAL A 198 10.72 -4.75 10.12
N VAL A 199 11.12 -4.08 11.21
CA VAL A 199 10.91 -2.63 11.38
C VAL A 199 11.55 -1.84 10.25
N LEU A 200 12.81 -2.13 9.91
CA LEU A 200 13.49 -1.50 8.77
C LEU A 200 12.73 -1.71 7.46
N SER A 201 12.25 -2.92 7.22
CA SER A 201 11.50 -3.26 6.00
C SER A 201 10.20 -2.47 5.89
N VAL A 202 9.46 -2.35 7.00
CA VAL A 202 8.24 -1.57 7.07
C VAL A 202 8.53 -0.08 6.90
N TYR A 203 9.64 0.45 7.43
CA TYR A 203 10.05 1.85 7.19
C TYR A 203 10.33 2.11 5.72
N ILE A 204 11.16 1.27 5.08
CA ILE A 204 11.49 1.42 3.66
C ILE A 204 10.22 1.34 2.82
N SER A 205 9.40 0.32 3.03
CA SER A 205 8.12 0.16 2.33
C SER A 205 7.20 1.38 2.53
N SER A 206 7.05 1.86 3.77
CA SER A 206 6.15 2.98 4.06
C SER A 206 6.66 4.30 3.50
N ILE A 207 7.97 4.56 3.50
CA ILE A 207 8.53 5.78 2.89
C ILE A 207 8.30 5.78 1.37
N LEU A 208 8.51 4.64 0.70
CA LEU A 208 8.29 4.51 -0.73
C LEU A 208 6.81 4.68 -1.11
N ILE A 209 5.89 4.07 -0.35
CA ILE A 209 4.45 4.29 -0.52
C ILE A 209 4.07 5.75 -0.28
N MET A 210 4.68 6.41 0.71
CA MET A 210 4.42 7.83 0.99
C MET A 210 4.86 8.74 -0.16
N ILE A 211 6.05 8.52 -0.73
CA ILE A 211 6.54 9.27 -1.89
C ILE A 211 5.54 9.16 -3.04
N ARG A 212 5.08 7.94 -3.32
CA ARG A 212 4.06 7.65 -4.33
C ARG A 212 2.75 8.40 -4.06
N CYS A 213 2.22 8.33 -2.82
CA CYS A 213 0.97 9.00 -2.47
C CYS A 213 1.07 10.53 -2.61
N ILE A 214 2.20 11.13 -2.25
CA ILE A 214 2.43 12.56 -2.44
C ILE A 214 2.50 12.90 -3.93
N PHE A 215 3.23 12.10 -4.73
CA PHE A 215 3.31 12.30 -6.17
C PHE A 215 1.92 12.24 -6.81
N ARG A 216 1.07 11.27 -6.45
CA ARG A 216 -0.32 11.19 -6.92
C ARG A 216 -1.11 12.47 -6.62
N VAL A 217 -1.00 13.00 -5.40
CA VAL A 217 -1.66 14.28 -5.06
C VAL A 217 -1.19 15.40 -5.99
N VAL A 218 0.12 15.53 -6.19
CA VAL A 218 0.72 16.58 -7.04
C VAL A 218 0.34 16.41 -8.50
N GLU A 219 0.36 15.18 -9.02
CA GLU A 219 -0.01 14.83 -10.39
C GLU A 219 -1.45 15.24 -10.69
N PHE A 220 -2.41 14.83 -9.84
CA PHE A 220 -3.82 15.19 -10.03
C PHE A 220 -4.12 16.65 -9.71
N ALA A 221 -3.43 17.27 -8.74
CA ALA A 221 -3.58 18.69 -8.44
C ALA A 221 -3.05 19.59 -9.57
N GLY A 222 -2.02 19.15 -10.29
CA GLY A 222 -1.51 19.84 -11.47
C GLY A 222 -2.46 19.78 -12.69
N GLY A 223 -3.37 18.81 -12.72
CA GLY A 223 -4.30 18.59 -13.83
C GLY A 223 -3.64 18.14 -15.13
N ARG A 224 -4.43 18.04 -16.21
CA ARG A 224 -3.99 17.52 -17.53
C ARG A 224 -2.87 18.31 -18.19
N ASN A 225 -2.80 19.63 -17.95
CA ASN A 225 -1.74 20.48 -18.51
C ASN A 225 -0.43 20.41 -17.71
N SER A 226 -0.39 19.66 -16.61
CA SER A 226 0.83 19.53 -15.81
C SER A 226 1.87 18.69 -16.55
N TYR A 227 3.14 18.98 -16.27
CA TYR A 227 4.26 18.20 -16.78
C TYR A 227 4.16 16.71 -16.40
N ALA A 228 3.55 16.41 -15.24
CA ALA A 228 3.34 15.06 -14.72
C ALA A 228 2.43 14.20 -15.61
N PHE A 229 1.32 14.76 -16.09
CA PHE A 229 0.40 14.04 -16.97
C PHE A 229 0.94 13.83 -18.39
N ASN A 230 1.88 14.67 -18.83
CA ASN A 230 2.37 14.67 -20.22
C ASN A 230 3.66 13.88 -20.42
N HIS A 231 4.33 13.42 -19.35
CA HIS A 231 5.61 12.73 -19.42
C HIS A 231 5.58 11.36 -18.78
N GLU A 232 5.70 10.32 -19.61
CA GLU A 232 5.63 8.92 -19.16
C GLU A 232 6.72 8.56 -18.12
N TRP A 233 7.90 9.16 -18.20
CA TRP A 233 9.01 8.82 -17.29
C TRP A 233 8.67 9.08 -15.82
N LEU A 234 7.81 10.06 -15.53
CA LEU A 234 7.37 10.37 -14.16
C LEU A 234 6.52 9.24 -13.57
N PHE A 235 5.66 8.64 -14.38
CA PHE A 235 4.93 7.44 -13.97
C PHE A 235 5.89 6.32 -13.56
N TRP A 236 6.91 6.04 -14.39
CA TRP A 236 7.85 4.97 -14.08
C TRP A 236 8.66 5.26 -12.82
N VAL A 237 9.12 6.50 -12.64
CA VAL A 237 10.00 6.87 -11.51
C VAL A 237 9.24 7.04 -10.19
N PHE A 238 8.03 7.61 -10.20
CA PHE A 238 7.31 7.97 -8.98
C PHE A 238 6.11 7.08 -8.66
N GLU A 239 5.58 6.32 -9.62
CA GLU A 239 4.60 5.27 -9.34
C GLU A 239 5.24 3.89 -9.29
N SER A 240 5.93 3.51 -10.36
CA SER A 240 6.35 2.13 -10.55
C SER A 240 7.56 1.75 -9.67
N LEU A 241 8.63 2.53 -9.70
CA LEU A 241 9.84 2.23 -8.93
C LEU A 241 9.62 2.18 -7.40
N PRO A 242 8.86 3.09 -6.77
CA PRO A 242 8.63 3.01 -5.33
C PRO A 242 7.87 1.75 -4.94
N MET A 243 6.92 1.31 -5.75
CA MET A 243 6.15 0.10 -5.51
C MET A 243 6.99 -1.18 -5.71
N ILE A 244 7.88 -1.21 -6.70
CA ILE A 244 8.91 -2.26 -6.86
C ILE A 244 9.75 -2.36 -5.57
N GLY A 245 10.24 -1.24 -5.05
CA GLY A 245 11.04 -1.24 -3.82
C GLY A 245 10.22 -1.62 -2.58
N ALA A 246 8.97 -1.15 -2.48
CA ALA A 246 8.10 -1.38 -1.34
C ALA A 246 7.68 -2.85 -1.20
N ILE A 247 7.56 -3.58 -2.30
CA ILE A 247 7.27 -5.02 -2.31
C ILE A 247 8.58 -5.82 -2.28
N GLY A 248 9.61 -5.38 -3.01
CA GLY A 248 10.91 -6.03 -3.11
C GLY A 248 11.61 -6.16 -1.76
N ILE A 249 11.46 -5.18 -0.86
CA ILE A 249 12.04 -5.26 0.49
C ILE A 249 11.47 -6.45 1.30
N PHE A 250 10.21 -6.82 1.09
CA PHE A 250 9.60 -8.00 1.73
C PHE A 250 10.06 -9.32 1.12
N CYS A 251 10.57 -9.31 -0.12
CA CYS A 251 11.22 -10.47 -0.71
C CYS A 251 12.58 -10.74 -0.06
N ILE A 252 13.31 -9.69 0.34
CA ILE A 252 14.63 -9.81 1.00
C ILE A 252 14.47 -10.10 2.49
N TYR A 253 13.65 -9.31 3.18
CA TYR A 253 13.41 -9.40 4.61
C TYR A 253 12.01 -9.92 4.92
N HIS A 254 11.76 -11.16 4.52
CA HIS A 254 10.44 -11.76 4.69
C HIS A 254 10.02 -11.82 6.18
N PRO A 255 8.90 -11.21 6.58
CA PRO A 255 8.53 -11.04 7.99
C PRO A 255 8.37 -12.35 8.75
N SER A 256 7.89 -13.42 8.08
CA SER A 256 7.68 -14.72 8.74
C SER A 256 8.98 -15.39 9.20
N ARG A 257 10.13 -15.03 8.60
CA ARG A 257 11.45 -15.51 9.05
C ARG A 257 11.79 -15.01 10.45
N TYR A 258 11.28 -13.84 10.84
CA TYR A 258 11.66 -13.15 12.07
C TYR A 258 10.54 -13.10 13.11
N LEU A 259 9.27 -13.10 12.71
CA LEU A 259 8.11 -13.02 13.62
C LEU A 259 7.43 -14.38 13.89
N GLY A 260 7.73 -15.41 13.09
CA GLY A 260 7.08 -16.73 13.17
C GLY A 260 5.62 -16.72 12.69
N SER A 261 5.17 -17.81 12.06
CA SER A 261 3.86 -17.88 11.39
C SER A 261 2.65 -17.87 12.35
N HIS A 262 2.75 -18.53 13.53
CA HIS A 262 1.58 -18.86 14.37
C HIS A 262 1.52 -18.20 15.77
N GLY A 263 2.62 -17.60 16.27
CA GLY A 263 2.76 -17.37 17.72
C GLY A 263 2.14 -16.08 18.30
N ALA A 264 2.15 -14.97 17.57
CA ALA A 264 1.92 -13.65 18.17
C ALA A 264 0.45 -13.39 18.57
N ARG A 265 -0.52 -13.80 17.74
CA ARG A 265 -1.95 -13.50 17.96
C ARG A 265 -2.57 -14.34 19.08
N HIS A 266 -2.16 -15.60 19.21
CA HIS A 266 -2.66 -16.52 20.23
C HIS A 266 -2.10 -16.21 21.64
N LYS A 267 -0.83 -15.77 21.73
CA LYS A 267 -0.25 -15.31 23.00
C LYS A 267 -0.87 -13.99 23.47
N ALA A 268 -1.18 -13.08 22.56
CA ALA A 268 -1.80 -11.80 22.87
C ALA A 268 -3.23 -11.95 23.42
N ALA A 269 -4.10 -12.74 22.78
CA ALA A 269 -5.46 -12.99 23.26
C ALA A 269 -5.48 -13.57 24.69
N ARG A 270 -4.54 -14.46 25.00
CA ARG A 270 -4.39 -15.03 26.34
C ARG A 270 -3.92 -13.98 27.36
N SER A 271 -2.96 -13.13 26.99
CA SER A 271 -2.44 -12.10 27.89
C SER A 271 -3.44 -10.99 28.18
N GLU A 272 -4.24 -10.56 27.20
CA GLU A 272 -5.26 -9.52 27.41
C GLU A 272 -6.40 -10.03 28.28
N ASN A 273 -6.89 -11.26 28.03
CA ASN A 273 -7.86 -11.90 28.94
C ASN A 273 -7.31 -11.98 30.37
N SER A 274 -6.02 -12.28 30.53
CA SER A 274 -5.39 -12.34 31.86
C SER A 274 -5.36 -10.97 32.54
N VAL A 275 -5.08 -9.89 31.80
CA VAL A 275 -5.06 -8.52 32.33
C VAL A 275 -6.48 -8.02 32.61
N GLU A 276 -7.44 -8.31 31.74
CA GLU A 276 -8.83 -7.91 31.88
C GLU A 276 -9.49 -8.63 33.08
N LEU A 277 -9.21 -9.92 33.26
CA LEU A 277 -9.58 -10.66 34.47
C LEU A 277 -8.93 -10.09 35.74
N ALA A 278 -7.65 -9.70 35.68
CA ALA A 278 -6.95 -9.10 36.82
C ALA A 278 -7.46 -7.69 37.18
N VAL A 279 -7.99 -6.94 36.21
CA VAL A 279 -8.62 -5.63 36.43
C VAL A 279 -10.04 -5.78 36.97
N CYS A 280 -10.78 -6.80 36.55
CA CYS A 280 -12.15 -7.07 37.02
C CYS A 280 -12.21 -7.66 38.44
N GLN A 281 -11.08 -8.17 38.96
CA GLN A 281 -10.95 -8.73 40.31
C GLN A 281 -10.51 -7.71 41.38
N LYS A 282 -10.32 -6.44 41.02
CA LYS A 282 -10.04 -5.34 41.95
C LYS A 282 -11.22 -4.38 42.02
#